data_AF-A0A1C6EPQ4-F1
#
_entry.id   AF-A0A1C6EPQ4-F1
#
_cell.length_a   1.000
_cell.length_b   1.000
_cell.length_c   1.000
_cell.angle_alpha   90.00
_cell.angle_beta   90.00
_cell.angle_gamma   90.00
#
_symmetry.space_group_name_H-M   'P 1'
#
loop_
_entity.id
_entity.type
_entity.pdbx_description
1 polymer ?
#
loop_
_entity_poly.entity_id
_entity_poly.type
_entity_poly.pdbx_seq_one_letter_code
_entity_poly.pdbx_strand_id
1 'polypeptide(L)' 'MSTFKTLADPSASNIAEMVIQGNTMGATKSTRHLGDYAGGNREIRNLAERLLHTEEANAAQMKQFL' A
#
# COMPACT_ATOMS: atom_id res chain seq x y z
N MET A 1 -11.44 2.86 11.38
CA MET A 1 -11.29 1.66 12.22
C MET A 1 -9.84 1.21 12.42
N SER A 2 -8.91 1.39 11.47
CA SER A 2 -7.51 0.94 11.63
C SER A 2 -6.73 1.67 12.75
N THR A 3 -6.80 2.99 12.85
CA THR A 3 -6.07 3.78 13.89
C THR A 3 -6.42 3.36 15.33
N PHE A 4 -7.65 2.89 15.56
CA PHE A 4 -8.11 2.46 16.89
C PHE A 4 -7.51 1.10 17.30
N LYS A 5 -7.17 0.23 16.33
CA LYS A 5 -6.52 -1.07 16.60
C LYS A 5 -5.06 -0.89 17.03
N THR A 6 -4.31 0.05 16.45
CA THR A 6 -2.92 0.33 16.84
C THR A 6 -2.81 0.88 18.26
N LEU A 7 -3.75 1.75 18.63
CA LEU A 7 -3.80 2.34 19.97
C LEU A 7 -4.18 1.31 21.05
N ALA A 8 -4.85 0.22 20.66
CA ALA A 8 -5.26 -0.86 21.55
C ALA A 8 -4.18 -1.94 21.73
N ASP A 9 -3.38 -2.21 20.70
CA ASP A 9 -2.25 -3.15 20.76
C ASP A 9 -1.09 -2.67 19.85
N PRO A 10 0.01 -2.13 20.40
CA PRO A 10 1.15 -1.68 19.60
C PRO A 10 2.10 -2.82 19.20
N SER A 11 1.68 -4.09 19.28
CA SER A 11 2.51 -5.23 18.87
C SER A 11 2.97 -5.12 17.42
N ALA A 12 4.16 -5.68 17.15
CA ALA A 12 4.75 -5.68 15.81
C ALA A 12 3.84 -6.37 14.78
N SER A 13 3.12 -7.42 15.18
CA SER A 13 2.17 -8.13 14.33
C SER A 13 0.93 -7.30 13.99
N ASN A 14 0.36 -6.57 14.96
CA ASN A 14 -0.77 -5.68 14.69
C ASN A 14 -0.37 -4.51 13.78
N ILE A 15 0.81 -3.92 14.00
CA ILE A 15 1.35 -2.88 13.11
C ILE A 15 1.55 -3.45 11.68
N ALA A 16 2.14 -4.65 11.58
CA ALA A 16 2.36 -5.30 10.29
C ALA A 16 1.03 -5.59 9.55
N GLU A 17 0.02 -6.09 10.24
CA GLU A 17 -1.31 -6.34 9.67
C GLU A 17 -1.93 -5.05 9.11
N MET A 18 -1.84 -3.95 9.84
CA MET A 18 -2.34 -2.66 9.35
C MET A 18 -1.56 -2.13 8.15
N VAL A 19 -0.23 -2.26 8.13
CA VAL A 19 0.59 -1.82 7.00
C VAL A 19 0.26 -2.65 5.75
N ILE A 20 0.11 -3.97 5.90
CA ILE A 20 -0.33 -4.86 4.82
C ILE A 20 -1.69 -4.42 4.29
N GLN A 21 -2.66 -4.15 5.18
CA GLN A 21 -3.98 -3.69 4.78
C GLN A 21 -3.92 -2.35 4.04
N GLY A 22 -3.17 -1.38 4.59
CA GLY A 22 -2.98 -0.05 4.00
C GLY A 22 -2.38 -0.12 2.60
N ASN A 23 -1.28 -0.85 2.46
CA ASN A 23 -0.59 -1.00 1.18
C ASN A 23 -1.42 -1.77 0.15
N THR A 24 -2.16 -2.80 0.56
CA THR A 24 -3.05 -3.55 -0.35
C THR A 24 -4.17 -2.66 -0.89
N MET A 25 -4.76 -1.81 -0.03
CA MET A 25 -5.76 -0.83 -0.46
C MET A 25 -5.15 0.24 -1.39
N GLY A 26 -3.95 0.71 -1.07
CA GLY A 26 -3.19 1.64 -1.89
C GLY A 26 -2.92 1.07 -3.28
N ALA A 27 -2.33 -0.12 -3.35
CA ALA A 27 -2.02 -0.82 -4.60
C ALA A 27 -3.26 -0.98 -5.49
N THR A 28 -4.38 -1.42 -4.91
CA THR A 28 -5.66 -1.56 -5.64
C THR A 28 -6.13 -0.24 -6.24
N LYS A 29 -6.01 0.87 -5.51
CA LYS A 29 -6.36 2.21 -6.01
C LYS A 29 -5.38 2.69 -7.07
N SER A 30 -4.09 2.51 -6.84
CA SER A 30 -3.01 2.84 -7.78
C SER A 30 -3.22 2.13 -9.12
N THR A 31 -3.53 0.83 -9.12
CA THR A 31 -3.84 0.06 -10.34
C THR A 31 -5.05 0.62 -11.07
N ARG A 32 -6.13 0.96 -10.37
CA ARG A 32 -7.32 1.57 -10.99
C ARG A 32 -6.97 2.91 -11.64
N HIS A 33 -6.28 3.79 -10.91
CA HIS A 33 -5.87 5.09 -11.42
C HIS A 33 -4.93 4.99 -12.63
N LEU A 34 -4.01 4.02 -12.65
CA LEU A 34 -3.15 3.75 -13.81
C LEU A 34 -3.95 3.30 -15.04
N GLY A 35 -5.04 2.55 -14.85
CA GLY A 35 -5.95 2.15 -15.93
C GLY A 35 -6.78 3.31 -16.48
N ASP A 36 -7.29 4.17 -15.60
CA ASP A 36 -8.10 5.34 -15.96
C ASP A 36 -7.25 6.49 -16.54
N TYR A 37 -5.93 6.45 -16.37
CA TYR A 37 -5.03 7.51 -16.80
C TYR A 37 -4.83 7.53 -18.32
N ALA A 38 -5.35 8.58 -18.97
CA ALA A 38 -5.30 8.77 -20.43
C ALA A 38 -3.90 9.07 -21.02
N GLY A 39 -2.82 8.98 -20.22
CA GLY A 39 -1.45 8.97 -20.74
C GLY A 39 -0.82 10.34 -21.06
N GLY A 40 -1.38 11.45 -20.59
CA GLY A 40 -0.91 12.81 -20.92
C GLY A 40 0.50 13.17 -20.39
N ASN A 41 1.02 12.47 -19.40
CA ASN A 41 2.35 12.66 -18.83
C ASN A 41 2.98 11.32 -18.40
N ARG A 42 4.06 10.94 -19.09
CA ARG A 42 4.79 9.69 -18.84
C ARG A 42 5.48 9.66 -17.48
N GLU A 43 5.96 10.79 -16.97
CA GLU A 43 6.62 10.86 -15.66
C GLU A 43 5.63 10.58 -14.52
N ILE A 44 4.41 11.10 -14.62
CA ILE A 44 3.34 10.82 -13.66
C ILE A 44 3.00 9.33 -13.67
N ARG A 45 2.90 8.73 -14.84
CA ARG A 45 2.68 7.29 -14.97
C ARG A 45 3.80 6.48 -14.32
N ASN A 46 5.06 6.80 -14.63
CA ASN A 46 6.22 6.12 -14.03
C ASN A 46 6.25 6.27 -12.50
N LEU A 47 5.90 7.45 -11.98
CA LEU A 47 5.81 7.67 -10.54
C LEU A 47 4.75 6.78 -9.89
N ALA A 48 3.56 6.69 -10.51
CA ALA A 48 2.47 5.83 -10.03
C ALA A 48 2.83 4.33 -10.09
N GLU A 49 3.51 3.87 -11.15
CA GLU A 49 4.01 2.50 -11.25
C GLU A 49 5.06 2.19 -10.17
N ARG A 50 5.97 3.13 -9.87
CA ARG A 50 6.95 2.99 -8.77
C ARG A 50 6.28 2.94 -7.40
N LEU A 51 5.25 3.75 -7.18
CA LEU A 51 4.46 3.71 -5.95
C LEU A 51 3.78 2.36 -5.78
N LEU A 52 3.12 1.85 -6.83
CA LEU A 52 2.46 0.54 -6.82
C LEU A 52 3.44 -0.58 -6.40
N HIS A 53 4.62 -0.65 -7.02
CA HIS A 53 5.62 -1.64 -6.65
C HIS A 53 6.13 -1.49 -5.22
N THR A 54 6.18 -0.26 -4.71
CA THR A 54 6.58 0.01 -3.32
C THR A 54 5.52 -0.49 -2.35
N GLU A 55 4.24 -0.27 -2.64
CA GLU A 55 3.11 -0.78 -1.84
C GLU A 55 3.12 -2.32 -1.81
N GLU A 56 3.30 -2.97 -2.96
CA GLU A 56 3.41 -4.43 -3.07
C GLU A 56 4.61 -5.00 -2.29
N ALA A 57 5.79 -4.40 -2.45
CA ALA A 57 7.01 -4.81 -1.77
C ALA A 57 6.88 -4.66 -0.24
N ASN A 58 6.35 -3.52 0.22
CA ASN A 58 6.14 -3.27 1.63
C ASN A 58 5.14 -4.27 2.24
N ALA A 59 4.03 -4.57 1.54
CA ALA A 59 3.09 -5.59 2.00
C ALA A 59 3.74 -6.98 2.09
N ALA A 60 4.61 -7.35 1.14
CA ALA A 60 5.35 -8.60 1.19
C ALA A 60 6.35 -8.66 2.35
N GLN A 61 7.11 -7.59 2.59
CA GLN A 61 8.07 -7.48 3.68
C GLN A 61 7.40 -7.60 5.05
N MET A 62 6.22 -7.01 5.23
CA MET A 62 5.51 -7.04 6.51
C MET A 62 5.04 -8.44 6.91
N LYS A 63 4.91 -9.38 5.97
CA LYS A 63 4.51 -10.77 6.26
C LYS A 63 5.46 -11.49 7.23
N GLN A 64 6.71 -11.05 7.36
CA GLN A 64 7.68 -11.64 8.29
C GLN A 64 7.38 -11.35 9.77
N PHE A 65 6.47 -10.41 10.06
CA PHE A 65 6.09 -9.99 11.41
C PHE A 65 4.71 -10.51 11.83
N LEU A 66 4.05 -11.30 10.97
CA LEU A 66 2.79 -12.00 11.26
C LEU A 66 3.07 -13.39 11.82
#